data_AF-A0A7V5I8X1-F1
#
_entry.id   AF-A0A7V5I8X1-F1
#
_cell.length_a   1.000
_cell.length_b   1.000
_cell.length_c   1.000
_cell.angle_alpha   90.00
_cell.angle_beta   90.00
_cell.angle_gamma   90.00
#
_symmetry.space_group_name_H-M   'P 1'
#
loop_
_entity.id
_entity.type
_entity.pdbx_description
1 polymer ?
#
loop_
_entity_poly.entity_id
_entity_poly.type
_entity_poly.pdbx_seq_one_letter_code
_entity_poly.pdbx_strand_id
1 'polypeptide(L)'
;MEAISQASSRGADLEAFLEFMQVRVGHDEALWKEYTKPRWARLRVNLLCGMQRAFANFIIPLSALEEVKSQRLVVAYGAGRWIPGKESIPAPSTSAHKECAHCFVTIAIDAFRTSHMQHELGCAIQRVELEKCQPSPEDTEKYGALI
;
A
#
# COMPACT_ATOMS: atom_id res chain seq x y z
N MET A 1 -6.52 24.42 -23.84
CA MET A 1 -6.30 23.50 -22.70
C MET A 1 -7.54 23.37 -21.82
N GLU A 2 -8.30 24.45 -21.59
CA GLU A 2 -9.56 24.40 -20.80
C GLU A 2 -10.63 23.45 -21.38
N ALA A 3 -10.73 23.33 -22.71
CA ALA A 3 -11.66 22.40 -23.35
C ALA A 3 -11.45 20.93 -22.95
N ILE A 4 -10.19 20.51 -22.73
CA ILE A 4 -9.86 19.13 -22.33
C ILE A 4 -10.23 18.88 -20.86
N SER A 5 -10.19 19.91 -20.01
CA SER A 5 -10.59 19.77 -18.60
C SER A 5 -12.12 19.68 -18.43
N GLN A 6 -12.89 20.15 -19.40
CA GLN A 6 -14.35 20.09 -19.37
C GLN A 6 -14.89 18.74 -19.87
N ALA A 7 -14.15 18.06 -20.75
CA ALA A 7 -14.51 16.72 -21.22
C ALA A 7 -13.92 15.63 -20.31
N SER A 8 -14.78 14.73 -19.82
CA SER A 8 -14.37 13.61 -18.97
C SER A 8 -14.52 12.29 -19.71
N SER A 9 -13.46 11.48 -19.75
CA SER A 9 -13.55 10.08 -20.15
C SER A 9 -14.06 9.15 -19.05
N ARG A 10 -14.29 9.69 -17.84
CA ARG A 10 -14.75 8.94 -16.68
C ARG A 10 -16.27 8.94 -16.67
N GLY A 11 -16.87 7.81 -17.01
CA GLY A 11 -18.30 7.59 -17.05
C GLY A 11 -18.65 6.30 -17.77
N ALA A 12 -19.94 5.92 -17.73
CA ALA A 12 -20.47 4.81 -18.52
C ALA A 12 -21.25 5.29 -19.76
N ASP A 13 -21.34 6.61 -19.97
CA ASP A 13 -22.03 7.21 -21.11
C ASP A 13 -21.13 7.24 -22.35
N LEU A 14 -21.65 6.69 -23.45
CA LEU A 14 -20.94 6.59 -24.72
C LEU A 14 -20.84 7.95 -25.42
N GLU A 15 -21.87 8.79 -25.34
CA GLU A 15 -21.90 10.07 -26.02
C GLU A 15 -20.84 11.02 -25.44
N ALA A 16 -20.79 11.13 -24.10
CA ALA A 16 -19.75 11.88 -23.40
C ALA A 16 -18.33 11.36 -23.71
N PHE A 17 -18.15 10.05 -23.87
CA PHE A 17 -16.86 9.48 -24.25
C PHE A 17 -16.45 9.83 -25.68
N LEU A 18 -17.39 9.81 -26.63
CA LEU A 18 -17.13 10.19 -28.01
C LEU A 18 -16.80 11.69 -28.14
N GLU A 19 -17.50 12.55 -27.40
CA GLU A 19 -17.19 13.98 -27.32
C GLU A 19 -15.77 14.21 -26.76
N PHE A 20 -15.41 13.51 -25.68
CA PHE A 20 -14.05 13.53 -25.15
C PHE A 20 -13.01 13.12 -26.19
N MET A 21 -13.28 12.06 -26.97
CA MET A 21 -12.37 11.60 -28.02
C MET A 21 -12.18 12.64 -29.12
N GLN A 22 -13.25 13.33 -29.55
CA GLN A 22 -13.14 14.38 -30.56
C GLN A 22 -12.32 15.57 -30.05
N VAL A 23 -12.58 16.03 -28.83
CA VAL A 23 -11.81 17.11 -28.18
C VAL A 23 -10.35 16.72 -27.99
N ARG A 24 -10.09 15.45 -27.62
CA ARG A 24 -8.74 14.90 -27.45
C ARG A 24 -7.97 14.91 -28.77
N VAL A 25 -8.56 14.38 -29.84
CA VAL A 25 -7.93 14.32 -31.17
C VAL A 25 -7.63 15.72 -31.70
N GLY A 26 -8.54 16.67 -31.54
CA GLY A 26 -8.33 18.06 -31.96
C GLY A 26 -7.21 18.79 -31.20
N HIS A 27 -6.78 18.26 -30.05
CA HIS A 27 -5.72 18.85 -29.22
C HIS A 27 -4.50 17.94 -29.05
N ASP A 28 -4.43 16.82 -29.76
CA ASP A 28 -3.41 15.80 -29.51
C ASP A 28 -1.99 16.32 -29.80
N GLU A 29 -1.81 17.07 -30.89
CA GLU A 29 -0.53 17.68 -31.24
C GLU A 29 -0.06 18.72 -30.19
N ALA A 30 -0.97 19.55 -29.69
CA ALA A 30 -0.68 20.54 -28.66
C ALA A 30 -0.32 19.86 -27.32
N LEU A 31 -1.05 18.81 -26.96
CA LEU A 31 -0.74 17.97 -25.79
C LEU A 31 0.62 17.30 -25.95
N TRP A 32 0.89 16.70 -27.11
CA TRP A 32 2.14 16.00 -27.38
C TRP A 32 3.35 16.94 -27.31
N LYS A 33 3.23 18.12 -27.92
CA LYS A 33 4.25 19.18 -27.84
C LYS A 33 4.49 19.64 -26.41
N GLU A 34 3.48 19.65 -25.56
CA GLU A 34 3.63 19.94 -24.13
C GLU A 34 4.33 18.78 -23.41
N TYR A 35 3.86 17.54 -23.55
CA TYR A 35 4.39 16.36 -22.86
C TYR A 35 5.84 16.01 -23.23
N THR A 36 6.26 16.33 -24.45
CA THR A 36 7.63 16.07 -24.95
C THR A 36 8.64 17.13 -24.49
N LYS A 37 8.22 18.19 -23.80
CA LYS A 37 9.17 19.19 -23.30
C LYS A 37 10.16 18.56 -22.32
N PRO A 38 11.48 18.87 -22.42
CA PRO A 38 12.51 18.31 -21.55
C PRO A 38 12.25 18.51 -20.06
N ARG A 39 11.57 19.59 -19.66
CA ARG A 39 11.21 19.86 -18.26
C ARG A 39 10.37 18.74 -17.65
N TRP A 40 9.42 18.18 -18.41
CA TRP A 40 8.52 17.13 -17.92
C TRP A 40 9.20 15.78 -17.89
N ALA A 41 10.07 15.49 -18.86
CA ALA A 41 10.93 14.32 -18.82
C ALA A 41 11.83 14.32 -17.58
N ARG A 42 12.52 15.45 -17.32
CA ARG A 42 13.34 15.63 -16.12
C ARG A 42 12.52 15.51 -14.84
N LEU A 43 11.34 16.11 -14.78
CA LEU A 43 10.45 16.00 -13.63
C LEU A 43 10.05 14.55 -13.35
N ARG A 44 9.63 13.81 -14.38
CA ARG A 44 9.26 12.39 -14.24
C ARG A 44 10.41 11.53 -13.76
N VAL A 45 11.61 11.70 -14.34
CA VAL A 45 12.82 11.00 -13.90
C VAL A 45 13.15 11.37 -12.46
N ASN A 46 13.11 12.66 -12.10
CA ASN A 46 13.38 13.13 -10.74
C ASN A 46 12.38 12.57 -9.72
N LEU A 47 11.09 12.47 -10.07
CA LEU A 47 10.06 11.87 -9.22
C LEU A 47 10.31 10.38 -9.02
N LEU A 48 10.61 9.63 -10.10
CA LEU A 48 10.93 8.21 -10.03
C LEU A 48 12.18 7.98 -9.16
N CYS A 49 13.27 8.69 -9.43
CA CYS A 49 14.51 8.61 -8.65
C CYS A 49 14.31 9.12 -7.21
N GLY A 50 13.41 10.09 -6.99
CA GLY A 50 13.03 10.58 -5.67
C GLY A 50 12.34 9.49 -4.85
N MET A 51 11.37 8.80 -5.46
CA MET A 51 10.68 7.66 -4.85
C MET A 51 11.66 6.52 -4.53
N GLN A 52 12.54 6.16 -5.45
CA GLN A 52 13.56 5.13 -5.22
C GLN A 52 14.52 5.51 -4.09
N ARG A 53 14.97 6.78 -4.03
CA ARG A 53 15.80 7.27 -2.92
C ARG A 53 15.06 7.23 -1.58
N ALA A 54 13.77 7.56 -1.56
CA ALA A 54 12.96 7.46 -0.35
C ALA A 54 12.86 6.01 0.14
N PHE A 55 12.64 5.04 -0.77
CA PHE A 55 12.66 3.63 -0.40
C PHE A 55 14.03 3.18 0.10
N ALA A 56 15.12 3.51 -0.61
CA ALA A 56 16.47 3.16 -0.17
C ALA A 56 16.78 3.71 1.23
N ASN A 57 16.46 5.00 1.48
CA ASN A 57 16.67 5.63 2.78
C ASN A 57 15.84 4.99 3.91
N PHE A 58 14.69 4.37 3.58
CA PHE A 58 13.85 3.68 4.55
C PHE A 58 14.30 2.23 4.78
N ILE A 59 14.60 1.50 3.70
CA ILE A 59 14.89 0.06 3.72
C ILE A 59 16.31 -0.23 4.22
N ILE A 60 17.32 0.53 3.78
CA ILE A 60 18.73 0.26 4.11
C ILE A 60 18.99 0.27 5.64
N PRO A 61 18.46 1.25 6.41
CA PRO A 61 18.62 1.22 7.86
C PRO A 61 17.90 0.04 8.53
N LEU A 62 16.76 -0.38 7.98
CA LEU A 62 15.97 -1.50 8.51
C LEU A 62 16.66 -2.84 8.25
N SER A 63 17.27 -3.02 7.07
CA SER A 63 18.05 -4.24 6.78
C SER A 63 19.31 -4.32 7.66
N ALA A 64 19.95 -3.19 7.98
CA ALA A 64 21.07 -3.17 8.92
C ALA A 64 20.65 -3.52 10.36
N LEU A 65 19.39 -3.27 10.73
CA LEU A 65 18.86 -3.61 12.05
C LEU A 65 18.61 -5.12 12.20
N GLU A 66 18.25 -5.79 11.10
CA GLU A 66 17.98 -7.23 11.04
C GLU A 66 19.25 -8.06 11.29
N GLU A 67 20.43 -7.59 10.85
CA GLU A 67 21.70 -8.30 11.08
C GLU A 67 22.13 -8.35 12.55
N VAL A 68 21.63 -7.45 13.40
CA VAL A 68 22.10 -7.25 14.77
C VAL A 68 21.30 -8.06 15.80
N LYS A 69 20.13 -8.59 15.45
CA LYS A 69 19.24 -9.32 16.38
C LYS A 69 18.70 -10.58 15.73
N SER A 70 18.57 -11.64 16.52
CA SER A 70 17.90 -12.91 16.19
C SER A 70 16.39 -12.78 15.89
N GLN A 71 15.91 -11.57 15.58
CA GLN A 71 14.51 -11.25 15.30
C GLN A 71 14.38 -10.95 13.81
N ARG A 72 13.56 -11.72 13.09
CA ARG A 72 13.23 -11.47 11.69
C ARG A 72 12.35 -10.25 11.54
N LEU A 73 12.66 -9.40 10.57
CA LEU A 73 11.78 -8.28 10.20
C LEU A 73 10.69 -8.79 9.25
N VAL A 74 9.42 -8.58 9.64
CA VAL A 74 8.26 -8.91 8.81
C VAL A 74 7.47 -7.64 8.52
N VAL A 75 7.19 -7.40 7.24
CA VAL A 75 6.44 -6.23 6.78
C VAL A 75 4.98 -6.64 6.55
N ALA A 76 4.06 -6.06 7.31
CA ALA A 76 2.63 -6.19 7.04
C ALA A 76 2.19 -5.09 6.06
N TYR A 77 1.85 -5.47 4.82
CA TYR A 77 1.45 -4.54 3.76
C TYR A 77 -0.07 -4.48 3.63
N GLY A 78 -0.66 -3.30 3.83
CA GLY A 78 -2.10 -3.06 3.66
C GLY A 78 -2.53 -3.20 2.19
N ALA A 79 -3.06 -4.36 1.82
CA ALA A 79 -3.74 -4.58 0.55
C ALA A 79 -5.21 -4.16 0.71
N GLY A 80 -5.48 -2.87 0.49
CA GLY A 80 -6.84 -2.33 0.56
C GLY A 80 -7.79 -3.10 -0.35
N ARG A 81 -8.83 -3.71 0.22
CA ARG A 81 -9.95 -4.21 -0.58
C ARG A 81 -10.65 -3.03 -1.25
N TRP A 82 -10.85 -3.15 -2.55
CA TRP A 82 -11.75 -2.24 -3.28
C TRP A 82 -13.23 -2.58 -2.98
N ILE A 83 -13.55 -3.83 -2.60
CA ILE A 83 -14.92 -4.31 -2.33
C ILE A 83 -14.91 -5.37 -1.20
N PRO A 84 -15.67 -5.20 -0.11
CA PRO A 84 -15.85 -6.25 0.91
C PRO A 84 -16.70 -7.41 0.34
N GLY A 85 -16.24 -8.65 0.48
CA GLY A 85 -17.04 -9.86 0.19
C GLY A 85 -16.54 -10.80 -0.92
N LYS A 86 -15.51 -10.44 -1.70
CA LYS A 86 -14.82 -11.40 -2.58
C LYS A 86 -13.60 -11.97 -1.86
N GLU A 87 -13.49 -13.29 -1.76
CA GLU A 87 -12.43 -14.02 -1.05
C GLU A 87 -11.01 -13.80 -1.59
N SER A 88 -10.83 -12.99 -2.64
CA SER A 88 -9.51 -12.64 -3.17
C SER A 88 -8.92 -11.43 -2.43
N ILE A 89 -7.79 -11.61 -1.76
CA ILE A 89 -6.91 -10.50 -1.36
C ILE A 89 -6.39 -9.87 -2.66
N PRO A 90 -6.63 -8.58 -2.93
CA PRO A 90 -6.11 -7.94 -4.14
C PRO A 90 -4.58 -8.00 -4.10
N ALA A 91 -3.96 -8.55 -5.14
CA ALA A 91 -2.50 -8.60 -5.24
C ALA A 91 -1.96 -7.16 -5.21
N PRO A 92 -1.18 -6.77 -4.19
CA PRO A 92 -0.67 -5.42 -4.12
C PRO A 92 0.36 -5.22 -5.24
N SER A 93 -0.03 -4.45 -6.26
CA SER A 93 0.78 -4.19 -7.46
C SER A 93 1.62 -2.92 -7.38
N THR A 94 1.61 -2.24 -6.23
CA THR A 94 2.32 -0.98 -6.01
C THR A 94 3.83 -1.19 -5.98
N SER A 95 4.58 -0.16 -6.36
CA SER A 95 6.05 -0.15 -6.26
C SER A 95 6.50 -0.40 -4.82
N ALA A 96 5.84 0.21 -3.84
CA ALA A 96 6.15 0.03 -2.42
C ALA A 96 6.08 -1.43 -1.97
N HIS A 97 5.03 -2.17 -2.36
CA HIS A 97 4.91 -3.58 -2.01
C HIS A 97 6.05 -4.41 -2.61
N LYS A 98 6.39 -4.17 -3.89
CA LYS A 98 7.46 -4.90 -4.57
C LYS A 98 8.83 -4.65 -3.92
N GLU A 99 9.14 -3.41 -3.57
CA GLU A 99 10.39 -3.05 -2.90
C GLU A 99 10.47 -3.70 -1.50
N CYS A 100 9.38 -3.67 -0.73
CA CYS A 100 9.32 -4.34 0.57
C CYS A 100 9.45 -5.87 0.43
N ALA A 101 8.72 -6.49 -0.50
CA ALA A 101 8.74 -7.94 -0.73
C ALA A 101 10.07 -8.45 -1.28
N HIS A 102 10.86 -7.59 -1.94
CA HIS A 102 12.20 -7.93 -2.39
C HIS A 102 13.20 -7.98 -1.23
N CYS A 103 13.03 -7.12 -0.21
CA CYS A 103 13.98 -6.99 0.89
C CYS A 103 13.57 -7.76 2.15
N PHE A 104 12.28 -7.94 2.40
CA PHE A 104 11.74 -8.51 3.63
C PHE A 104 10.61 -9.49 3.38
N VAL A 105 10.37 -10.38 4.34
CA VAL A 105 9.15 -11.20 4.36
C VAL A 105 7.96 -10.26 4.46
N THR A 106 7.16 -10.19 3.39
CA THR A 106 6.04 -9.26 3.28
C THR A 106 4.72 -10.02 3.25
N ILE A 107 3.83 -9.67 4.16
CA ILE A 107 2.51 -10.28 4.32
C ILE A 107 1.46 -9.25 3.90
N ALA A 108 0.64 -9.60 2.91
CA ALA A 108 -0.50 -8.78 2.54
C ALA A 108 -1.61 -8.93 3.59
N ILE A 109 -2.00 -7.81 4.21
CA ILE A 109 -3.10 -7.73 5.17
C ILE A 109 -4.27 -6.98 4.57
N ASP A 110 -5.48 -7.46 4.86
CA ASP A 110 -6.73 -6.76 4.57
C ASP A 110 -6.78 -5.45 5.38
N ALA A 111 -7.22 -4.36 4.77
CA ALA A 111 -6.95 -3.02 5.29
C ALA A 111 -7.80 -2.61 6.52
N PHE A 112 -7.15 -1.78 7.34
CA PHE A 112 -7.64 -0.90 8.43
C PHE A 112 -8.45 -1.56 9.56
N ARG A 113 -7.81 -1.65 10.74
CA ARG A 113 -8.41 -2.08 12.04
C ARG A 113 -8.78 -3.55 12.17
N THR A 114 -8.13 -4.45 11.44
CA THR A 114 -8.26 -5.89 11.66
C THR A 114 -7.00 -6.45 12.30
N SER A 115 -7.10 -6.92 13.55
CA SER A 115 -6.05 -7.69 14.21
C SER A 115 -6.19 -9.15 13.80
N HIS A 116 -5.37 -9.61 12.85
CA HIS A 116 -5.23 -11.03 12.53
C HIS A 116 -3.92 -11.55 13.12
N MET A 117 -3.97 -12.65 13.87
CA MET A 117 -2.76 -13.38 14.21
C MET A 117 -2.37 -14.25 13.02
N GLN A 118 -1.19 -14.03 12.47
CA GLN A 118 -0.64 -14.83 11.38
C GLN A 118 0.69 -15.45 11.81
N HIS A 119 0.90 -16.70 11.43
CA HIS A 119 2.18 -17.38 11.58
C HIS A 119 3.10 -17.01 10.40
N GLU A 120 4.41 -16.94 10.61
CA GLU A 120 5.41 -16.56 9.58
C GLU A 120 5.30 -17.37 8.27
N LEU A 121 4.81 -18.60 8.34
CA LEU A 121 4.62 -19.51 7.19
C LEU A 121 3.29 -19.29 6.45
N GLY A 122 2.50 -18.29 6.81
CA GLY A 122 1.17 -18.06 6.22
C GLY A 122 0.10 -19.06 6.69
N CYS A 123 0.40 -19.86 7.71
CA CYS A 123 -0.57 -20.79 8.28
C CYS A 123 -1.62 -20.03 9.11
N ALA A 124 -2.89 -20.40 8.95
CA ALA A 124 -3.93 -20.01 9.89
C ALA A 124 -3.63 -20.68 11.24
N ILE A 125 -3.45 -19.87 12.29
CA ILE A 125 -3.25 -20.39 13.64
C ILE A 125 -4.57 -21.02 14.09
N GLN A 126 -4.62 -22.36 14.18
CA GLN A 126 -5.88 -23.09 14.35
C GLN A 126 -6.52 -22.93 15.74
N ARG A 127 -5.78 -22.44 16.73
CA ARG A 127 -6.25 -21.91 18.01
C ARG A 127 -5.02 -21.68 18.88
N VAL A 128 -4.91 -20.49 19.47
CA VAL A 128 -4.09 -20.34 20.68
C VAL A 128 -5.07 -20.61 21.82
N GLU A 129 -4.89 -21.71 22.55
CA GLU A 129 -5.52 -21.81 23.86
C GLU A 129 -4.93 -20.69 24.70
N LEU A 130 -5.76 -19.66 24.96
CA LEU A 130 -5.48 -18.74 26.04
C LEU A 130 -5.54 -19.60 27.31
N GLU A 131 -4.37 -20.05 27.77
CA GLU A 131 -4.23 -20.40 29.18
C GLU A 131 -4.80 -19.21 29.95
N LYS A 132 -5.82 -19.47 30.75
CA LYS A 132 -6.36 -18.46 31.65
C LYS A 132 -5.22 -18.10 32.58
N CYS A 133 -4.49 -17.03 32.28
CA CYS A 133 -3.62 -16.39 33.25
C CYS A 133 -4.55 -16.01 34.41
N GLN A 134 -4.56 -16.84 35.45
CA GLN A 134 -5.18 -16.43 36.69
C GLN A 134 -4.38 -15.22 37.16
N PRO A 135 -5.04 -14.09 37.44
CA PRO A 135 -4.34 -12.92 37.96
C PRO A 135 -3.53 -13.36 39.17
N SER A 136 -2.25 -12.98 39.20
CA SER A 136 -1.43 -13.29 40.36
C SER A 136 -2.05 -12.60 41.57
N PRO A 137 -2.01 -13.20 42.77
CA PRO A 137 -2.56 -12.56 43.97
C PRO A 137 -1.94 -11.17 44.23
N GLU A 138 -0.71 -10.94 43.76
CA GLU A 138 0.01 -9.67 43.84
C GLU A 138 -0.64 -8.56 42.98
N ASP A 139 -1.24 -8.90 41.84
CA ASP A 139 -1.91 -7.91 40.96
C ASP A 139 -3.25 -7.44 41.53
N THR A 140 -3.87 -8.25 42.40
CA THR A 140 -5.18 -7.96 43.00
C THR A 140 -5.04 -6.93 44.14
N GLU A 141 -3.93 -6.94 44.87
CA GLU A 141 -3.63 -5.93 45.91
C GLU A 141 -3.28 -4.57 45.31
N LYS A 142 -2.65 -4.53 44.14
CA LYS A 142 -2.17 -3.27 43.54
C LYS A 142 -3.27 -2.40 42.94
N TYR A 143 -4.32 -3.01 42.37
CA TYR A 143 -5.31 -2.28 41.58
C TYR A 143 -6.70 -2.18 42.21
N GLY A 144 -6.96 -2.89 43.31
CA GLY A 144 -8.25 -2.86 43.99
C GLY A 144 -9.39 -3.40 43.12
N ALA A 145 -10.45 -3.89 43.76
CA ALA A 145 -11.65 -4.27 43.03
C ALA A 145 -12.28 -3.03 42.39
N LEU A 146 -12.19 -2.90 41.06
CA LEU A 146 -12.98 -1.94 40.29
C LEU A 146 -14.45 -2.40 40.39
N ILE A 147 -15.21 -1.75 41.28
CA ILE A 147 -16.67 -1.86 41.40
C ILE A 147 -17.33 -1.11 40.24
#